data_AF-A0A9N8J796-F1
#
_entry.id   AF-A0A9N8J796-F1
#
_cell.length_a   1.000
_cell.length_b   1.000
_cell.length_c   1.000
_cell.angle_alpha   90.00
_cell.angle_beta   90.00
_cell.angle_gamma   90.00
#
_symmetry.space_group_name_H-M   'P 1'
#
loop_
_entity.id
_entity.type
_entity.pdbx_description
1 polymer ?
#
loop_
_entity_poly.entity_id
_entity_poly.type
_entity_poly.pdbx_seq_one_letter_code
_entity_poly.pdbx_strand_id
1 'polypeptide(L)'
;MYASLLAALSVPALAVARTVVTVPERVCIVEPCANGGDSAPAIIEAFEKCGHNEEPSRGKVVFRNETYNIHSVMNTTGLKNVDVDLNGLLLWDTNIPYWLNHSLPVGYQNQSSAWLFGGENINWDGHGQATLNGSGQVWYTFVNGTNN
;
A
#
# COMPACT_ATOMS: atom_id res chain seq x y z
N MET A 1 9.13 51.37 52.75
CA MET A 1 8.57 50.91 51.45
C MET A 1 9.71 50.25 50.69
N TYR A 2 9.74 48.92 50.66
CA TYR A 2 10.79 48.15 49.96
C TYR A 2 10.37 47.97 48.51
N ALA A 3 11.14 48.52 47.57
CA ALA A 3 10.96 48.29 46.14
C ALA A 3 11.72 47.02 45.75
N SER A 4 10.98 45.92 45.55
CA SER A 4 11.52 44.68 45.00
C SER A 4 11.74 44.84 43.50
N LEU A 5 13.01 44.83 43.07
CA LEU A 5 13.42 44.78 41.67
C LEU A 5 13.41 43.32 41.20
N LEU A 6 12.44 42.97 40.35
CA LEU A 6 12.42 41.71 39.60
C LEU A 6 13.33 41.86 38.37
N ALA A 7 14.49 41.20 38.38
CA ALA A 7 15.35 41.08 37.21
C ALA A 7 14.78 40.00 36.28
N ALA A 8 14.26 40.42 35.11
CA ALA A 8 13.82 39.50 34.07
C ALA A 8 15.04 38.93 33.32
N LEU A 9 15.37 37.66 33.56
CA LEU A 9 16.34 36.93 32.74
C LEU A 9 15.72 36.63 31.37
N SER A 10 16.20 37.33 30.34
CA SER A 10 15.91 37.00 28.94
C SER A 10 16.74 35.76 28.56
N VAL A 11 16.05 34.63 28.35
CA VAL A 11 16.69 33.44 27.77
C VAL A 11 16.83 33.69 26.26
N PRO A 12 18.05 33.71 25.70
CA PRO A 12 18.22 33.88 24.26
C PRO A 12 17.70 32.62 23.57
N ALA A 13 16.71 32.79 22.69
CA ALA A 13 16.21 31.71 21.86
C ALA A 13 17.31 31.31 20.85
N LEU A 14 18.00 30.20 21.10
CA LEU A 14 18.87 29.59 20.10
C LEU A 14 18.00 29.05 18.95
N ALA A 15 18.06 29.70 17.80
CA ALA A 15 17.50 29.18 16.56
C ALA A 15 18.34 27.99 16.09
N VAL A 16 17.85 26.76 16.32
CA VAL A 16 18.45 25.55 15.77
C VAL A 16 18.12 25.49 14.29
N ALA A 17 19.08 25.76 13.42
CA ALA A 17 18.94 25.58 11.98
C ALA A 17 18.78 24.08 11.66
N ARG A 18 17.58 23.67 11.23
CA ARG A 18 17.33 22.30 10.77
C ARG A 18 17.88 22.15 9.35
N THR A 19 18.83 21.24 9.16
CA THR A 19 19.26 20.79 7.83
C THR A 19 18.16 19.92 7.23
N VAL A 20 17.55 20.38 6.14
CA VAL A 20 16.62 19.57 5.34
C VAL A 20 17.46 18.65 4.45
N VAL A 21 17.53 17.37 4.81
CA VAL A 21 18.15 16.35 3.96
C VAL A 21 17.10 15.90 2.95
N THR A 22 17.25 16.30 1.69
CA THR A 22 16.43 15.79 0.59
C THR A 22 16.96 14.43 0.17
N VAL A 23 16.26 13.37 0.54
CA VAL A 23 16.60 11.99 0.16
C VAL A 23 15.86 11.65 -1.15
N PRO A 24 16.53 11.09 -2.16
CA PRO A 24 15.86 10.68 -3.39
C PRO A 24 14.79 9.62 -3.11
N GLU A 25 13.56 9.89 -3.50
CA GLU A 25 12.45 8.94 -3.42
C GLU A 25 12.52 7.95 -4.60
N ARG A 26 12.48 6.64 -4.32
CA ARG A 26 12.36 5.62 -5.37
C ARG A 26 10.90 5.48 -5.76
N VAL A 27 10.53 5.97 -6.94
CA VAL A 27 9.14 5.92 -7.43
C VAL A 27 8.99 4.84 -8.51
N CYS A 28 8.07 3.91 -8.28
CA CYS A 28 7.65 2.89 -9.23
C CYS A 28 6.21 3.19 -9.66
N ILE A 29 6.00 3.47 -10.95
CA ILE A 29 4.65 3.59 -11.51
C ILE A 29 4.25 2.23 -12.06
N VAL A 30 3.10 1.72 -11.61
CA VAL A 30 2.54 0.46 -12.11
C VAL A 30 1.82 0.73 -13.42
N GLU A 31 2.28 0.08 -14.49
CA GLU A 31 1.59 0.06 -15.78
C GLU A 31 0.65 -1.16 -15.81
N PRO A 32 -0.66 -0.99 -16.09
CA PRO A 32 -1.56 -2.13 -16.20
C PRO A 32 -1.20 -2.98 -17.42
N CYS A 33 -1.50 -4.27 -17.34
CA CYS A 33 -1.25 -5.17 -18.46
C CYS A 33 -2.13 -4.79 -19.66
N ALA A 34 -1.52 -4.70 -20.84
CA ALA A 34 -2.24 -4.39 -22.08
C ALA A 34 -3.35 -5.41 -22.37
N ASN A 35 -4.40 -4.96 -23.05
CA ASN A 35 -5.52 -5.79 -23.50
C ASN A 35 -6.25 -6.55 -22.37
N GLY A 36 -6.21 -6.02 -21.14
CA GLY A 36 -6.87 -6.62 -20.00
C GLY A 36 -6.17 -7.87 -19.46
N GLY A 37 -4.88 -8.06 -19.74
CA GLY A 37 -4.10 -9.15 -19.18
C GLY A 37 -3.85 -9.01 -17.67
N ASP A 38 -3.10 -9.97 -17.12
CA ASP A 38 -2.80 -10.00 -15.68
C ASP A 38 -1.77 -8.94 -15.29
N SER A 39 -2.20 -7.99 -14.46
CA SER A 39 -1.39 -6.89 -13.94
C SER A 39 -0.68 -7.26 -12.63
N ALA A 40 -1.02 -8.38 -11.99
CA ALA A 40 -0.41 -8.80 -10.73
C ALA A 40 1.13 -8.89 -10.78
N PRO A 41 1.79 -9.41 -11.85
CA PRO A 41 3.24 -9.44 -11.93
C PRO A 41 3.88 -8.04 -11.88
N ALA A 42 3.30 -7.06 -12.58
CA ALA A 42 3.79 -5.68 -12.57
C ALA A 42 3.61 -5.00 -11.21
N ILE A 43 2.52 -5.32 -10.50
CA ILE A 43 2.26 -4.84 -9.15
C ILE A 43 3.31 -5.40 -8.18
N ILE A 44 3.53 -6.72 -8.21
CA ILE A 44 4.54 -7.39 -7.37
C ILE A 44 5.92 -6.78 -7.65
N GLU A 45 6.31 -6.65 -8.91
CA GLU A 45 7.60 -6.09 -9.31
C GLU A 45 7.79 -4.64 -8.80
N ALA A 46 6.75 -3.81 -8.85
CA ALA A 46 6.80 -2.44 -8.33
C ALA A 46 7.03 -2.42 -6.81
N PHE A 47 6.35 -3.29 -6.06
CA PHE A 47 6.56 -3.43 -4.62
C PHE A 47 7.92 -4.04 -4.27
N GLU A 48 8.44 -5.00 -5.05
CA GLU A 48 9.80 -5.52 -4.86
C GLU A 48 10.86 -4.43 -5.07
N LYS A 49 10.70 -3.59 -6.09
CA LYS A 49 11.69 -2.55 -6.43
C LYS A 49 11.64 -1.33 -5.51
N CYS A 50 10.45 -0.89 -5.14
CA CYS A 50 10.24 0.37 -4.41
C CYS A 50 9.68 0.19 -2.99
N GLY A 51 9.32 -1.02 -2.57
CA GLY A 51 8.65 -1.28 -1.30
C GLY A 51 9.55 -1.57 -0.10
N HIS A 52 10.88 -1.64 -0.27
CA HIS A 52 11.82 -1.95 0.81
C HIS A 52 12.89 -0.85 0.96
N ASN A 53 12.69 0.05 1.93
CA ASN A 53 13.54 1.22 2.12
C ASN A 53 13.97 1.39 3.59
N GLU A 54 15.11 2.05 3.79
CA GLU A 54 15.64 2.41 5.11
C GLU A 54 15.49 3.91 5.36
N GLU A 55 15.07 4.26 6.57
CA GLU A 55 14.96 5.66 7.01
C GLU A 55 16.33 6.37 6.88
N PRO A 56 16.36 7.66 6.47
CA PRO A 56 15.22 8.55 6.22
C PRO A 56 14.56 8.42 4.84
N SER A 57 14.91 7.39 4.05
CA SER A 57 14.40 7.20 2.69
C SER A 57 13.05 6.51 2.68
N ARG A 58 12.16 6.94 1.78
CA ARG A 58 10.93 6.25 1.44
C ARG A 58 10.89 5.92 -0.05
N GLY A 59 10.20 4.84 -0.38
CA GLY A 59 9.83 4.54 -1.75
C GLY A 59 8.36 4.84 -1.99
N LYS A 60 7.97 4.89 -3.26
CA LYS A 60 6.60 5.15 -3.65
C LYS A 60 6.14 4.23 -4.77
N VAL A 61 4.97 3.64 -4.60
CA VAL A 61 4.30 2.86 -5.65
C VAL A 61 3.04 3.61 -6.08
N VAL A 62 2.96 3.92 -7.37
CA VAL A 62 1.87 4.75 -7.92
C VAL A 62 1.05 3.95 -8.92
N PHE A 63 -0.25 3.88 -8.66
CA PHE A 63 -1.25 3.38 -9.60
C PHE A 63 -2.02 4.58 -10.17
N ARG A 64 -2.01 4.71 -11.49
CA ARG A 64 -2.76 5.75 -12.20
C ARG A 64 -4.26 5.44 -12.15
N ASN A 65 -5.06 6.40 -12.61
CA ASN A 65 -6.51 6.22 -12.75
C ASN A 65 -6.85 5.31 -13.94
N GLU A 66 -6.50 4.03 -13.81
CA GLU A 66 -6.68 2.98 -14.80
C GLU A 66 -7.23 1.70 -14.12
N THR A 67 -7.56 0.70 -14.93
CA THR A 67 -8.00 -0.62 -14.43
C THR A 67 -6.85 -1.62 -14.52
N TYR A 68 -6.49 -2.19 -13.38
CA TYR A 68 -5.50 -3.23 -13.23
C TYR A 68 -6.24 -4.55 -13.01
N ASN A 69 -6.32 -5.38 -14.06
CA ASN A 69 -6.95 -6.70 -13.97
C ASN A 69 -5.98 -7.66 -13.26
N ILE A 70 -6.48 -8.40 -12.27
CA ILE A 70 -5.69 -9.28 -11.42
C ILE A 70 -6.20 -10.70 -11.62
N HIS A 71 -5.38 -11.52 -12.26
CA HIS A 71 -5.67 -12.92 -12.58
C HIS A 71 -4.79 -13.90 -11.80
N SER A 72 -3.87 -13.39 -10.98
CA SER A 72 -3.05 -14.20 -10.11
C SER A 72 -2.90 -13.64 -8.71
N VAL A 73 -2.56 -14.53 -7.78
CA VAL A 73 -2.33 -14.17 -6.37
C VAL A 73 -1.13 -13.25 -6.22
N MET A 74 -1.22 -12.33 -5.26
CA MET A 74 -0.14 -11.39 -4.95
C MET A 74 0.37 -11.62 -3.52
N ASN A 75 1.68 -11.60 -3.34
CA ASN A 75 2.29 -11.51 -2.01
C ASN A 75 3.30 -10.37 -2.01
N THR A 76 2.90 -9.27 -1.37
CA THR A 76 3.69 -8.05 -1.20
C THR A 76 3.81 -7.77 0.29
N THR A 77 4.30 -8.77 1.03
CA THR A 77 4.57 -8.67 2.48
C THR A 77 6.03 -8.29 2.73
N GLY A 78 6.34 -7.87 3.96
CA GLY A 78 7.69 -7.45 4.34
C GLY A 78 8.10 -6.09 3.79
N LEU A 79 7.13 -5.28 3.35
CA LEU A 79 7.36 -3.91 2.89
C LEU A 79 7.89 -3.05 4.05
N LYS A 80 8.67 -2.02 3.73
CA LYS A 80 9.26 -1.12 4.71
C LYS A 80 9.41 0.30 4.15
N ASN A 81 8.87 1.28 4.86
CA ASN A 81 9.00 2.71 4.54
C ASN A 81 8.58 3.02 3.08
N VAL A 82 7.30 2.77 2.77
CA VAL A 82 6.75 2.95 1.42
C VAL A 82 5.42 3.69 1.46
N ASP A 83 5.23 4.60 0.51
CA ASP A 83 3.98 5.28 0.23
C ASP A 83 3.31 4.65 -1.00
N VAL A 84 2.00 4.46 -0.95
CA VAL A 84 1.22 3.89 -2.04
C VAL A 84 0.12 4.86 -2.43
N ASP A 85 0.13 5.29 -3.68
CA ASP A 85 -0.90 6.15 -4.27
C ASP A 85 -1.76 5.31 -5.22
N LEU A 86 -3.00 5.02 -4.84
CA LEU A 86 -3.97 4.36 -5.72
C LEU A 86 -5.00 5.37 -6.23
N ASN A 87 -4.98 5.65 -7.53
CA ASN A 87 -5.98 6.51 -8.18
C ASN A 87 -7.02 5.73 -8.99
N GLY A 88 -6.81 4.43 -9.21
CA GLY A 88 -7.59 3.60 -10.13
C GLY A 88 -8.31 2.42 -9.47
N LEU A 89 -8.54 1.40 -10.28
CA LEU A 89 -9.27 0.19 -9.93
C LEU A 89 -8.34 -1.02 -9.96
N LEU A 90 -8.20 -1.72 -8.83
CA LEU A 90 -7.71 -3.09 -8.81
C LEU A 90 -8.90 -4.04 -8.94
N LEU A 91 -8.98 -4.79 -10.03
CA LEU A 91 -10.11 -5.66 -10.35
C LEU A 91 -9.66 -7.12 -10.39
N TRP A 92 -10.08 -7.92 -9.41
CA TRP A 92 -9.88 -9.36 -9.42
C TRP A 92 -10.89 -10.02 -10.34
N ASP A 93 -10.44 -10.99 -11.15
CA ASP A 93 -11.34 -11.72 -12.05
C ASP A 93 -12.30 -12.65 -11.30
N THR A 94 -13.14 -13.32 -12.09
CA THR A 94 -14.19 -14.21 -11.59
C THR A 94 -13.83 -15.70 -11.71
N ASN A 95 -12.55 -16.05 -11.88
CA ASN A 95 -12.11 -17.42 -12.11
C ASN A 95 -12.07 -18.27 -10.83
N ILE A 96 -13.24 -18.67 -10.33
CA ILE A 96 -13.38 -19.45 -9.09
C ILE A 96 -12.44 -20.68 -9.04
N PRO A 97 -12.34 -21.53 -10.08
CA PRO A 97 -11.42 -22.68 -10.04
C PRO A 97 -9.96 -22.29 -9.83
N TYR A 98 -9.49 -21.20 -10.44
CA TYR A 98 -8.13 -20.71 -10.22
C TYR A 98 -7.94 -20.29 -8.76
N TRP A 99 -8.83 -19.46 -8.23
CA TRP A 99 -8.71 -18.91 -6.89
C TRP A 99 -8.75 -20.01 -5.81
N LEU A 100 -9.62 -21.00 -5.95
CA LEU A 100 -9.66 -22.16 -5.05
C LEU A 100 -8.33 -22.94 -5.03
N ASN A 101 -7.61 -23.00 -6.16
CA ASN A 101 -6.39 -23.79 -6.29
C ASN A 101 -5.09 -23.00 -5.99
N HIS A 102 -5.12 -21.67 -5.99
CA HIS A 102 -3.92 -20.84 -5.86
C HIS A 102 -3.96 -19.86 -4.68
N SER A 103 -5.10 -19.72 -4.00
CA SER A 103 -5.26 -18.81 -2.86
C SER A 103 -4.21 -19.01 -1.78
N LEU A 104 -3.83 -17.90 -1.14
CA LEU A 104 -2.74 -17.85 -0.16
C LEU A 104 -3.28 -18.13 1.25
N PRO A 105 -2.75 -19.12 1.99
CA PRO A 105 -3.25 -19.44 3.33
C PRO A 105 -3.00 -18.29 4.30
N VAL A 106 -4.03 -17.89 5.03
CA VAL A 106 -3.93 -16.90 6.10
C VAL A 106 -3.64 -17.66 7.40
N GLY A 107 -2.36 -17.79 7.76
CA GLY A 107 -1.81 -18.78 8.71
C GLY A 107 -2.35 -18.88 10.15
N TYR A 108 -3.46 -18.21 10.47
CA TYR A 108 -4.15 -18.24 11.76
C TYR A 108 -5.66 -18.58 11.64
N GLN A 109 -6.17 -18.81 10.43
CA GLN A 109 -7.54 -19.28 10.17
C GLN A 109 -7.50 -20.35 9.06
N ASN A 110 -8.52 -21.21 8.99
CA ASN A 110 -8.73 -22.08 7.82
C ASN A 110 -9.36 -21.27 6.66
N GLN A 111 -8.70 -20.18 6.29
CA GLN A 111 -9.12 -19.26 5.25
C GLN A 111 -7.92 -18.88 4.39
N SER A 112 -8.21 -18.43 3.18
CA SER A 112 -7.20 -18.01 2.22
C SER A 112 -7.51 -16.63 1.64
N SER A 113 -6.51 -15.97 1.06
CA SER A 113 -6.61 -14.64 0.46
C SER A 113 -6.08 -14.64 -0.97
N ALA A 114 -6.60 -13.74 -1.80
CA ALA A 114 -6.06 -13.47 -3.14
C ALA A 114 -4.83 -12.55 -3.09
N TRP A 115 -4.65 -11.81 -2.00
CA TRP A 115 -3.52 -10.89 -1.82
C TRP A 115 -3.09 -10.82 -0.36
N LEU A 116 -1.80 -11.03 -0.11
CA LEU A 116 -1.15 -10.72 1.17
C LEU A 116 -0.37 -9.41 1.01
N PHE A 117 -0.81 -8.37 1.70
CA PHE A 117 -0.19 -7.05 1.72
C PHE A 117 0.18 -6.67 3.15
N GLY A 118 1.42 -6.23 3.40
CA GLY A 118 1.79 -5.76 4.73
C GLY A 118 3.29 -5.56 4.96
N GLY A 119 3.63 -4.99 6.11
CA GLY A 119 4.98 -4.59 6.46
C GLY A 119 5.01 -3.49 7.51
N GLU A 120 6.08 -2.71 7.53
CA GLU A 120 6.34 -1.65 8.51
C GLU A 120 6.33 -0.26 7.86
N ASN A 121 5.70 0.71 8.53
CA ASN A 121 5.69 2.11 8.10
C ASN A 121 5.22 2.34 6.65
N ILE A 122 4.07 1.72 6.33
CA ILE A 122 3.39 1.82 5.04
C ILE A 122 2.32 2.91 5.14
N ASN A 123 2.26 3.80 4.17
CA ASN A 123 1.11 4.69 3.97
C ASN A 123 0.39 4.33 2.67
N TRP A 124 -0.94 4.23 2.71
CA TRP A 124 -1.76 3.98 1.53
C TRP A 124 -2.78 5.11 1.38
N ASP A 125 -2.68 5.87 0.30
CA ASP A 125 -3.65 6.90 -0.07
C ASP A 125 -4.45 6.45 -1.30
N GLY A 126 -5.78 6.46 -1.16
CA GLY A 126 -6.72 6.16 -2.25
C GLY A 126 -7.28 7.40 -2.94
N HIS A 127 -6.87 8.59 -2.52
CA HIS A 127 -7.28 9.90 -3.06
C HIS A 127 -8.80 10.09 -3.20
N GLY A 128 -9.60 9.38 -2.40
CA GLY A 128 -11.07 9.43 -2.44
C GLY A 128 -11.73 8.77 -3.66
N GLN A 129 -10.96 8.12 -4.54
CA GLN A 129 -11.48 7.50 -5.78
C GLN A 129 -10.99 6.07 -6.03
N ALA A 130 -9.98 5.61 -5.31
CA ALA A 130 -9.47 4.24 -5.37
C ALA A 130 -10.57 3.19 -5.18
N THR A 131 -10.49 2.11 -5.94
CA THR A 131 -11.36 0.95 -5.76
C THR A 131 -10.55 -0.35 -5.75
N LEU A 132 -10.81 -1.19 -4.73
CA LEU A 132 -10.40 -2.58 -4.69
C LEU A 132 -11.65 -3.44 -4.91
N ASN A 133 -11.82 -4.00 -6.11
CA ASN A 133 -12.98 -4.80 -6.46
C ASN A 133 -12.63 -6.29 -6.52
N GLY A 134 -12.96 -7.01 -5.44
CA GLY A 134 -12.75 -8.45 -5.34
C GLY A 134 -13.77 -9.32 -6.09
N SER A 135 -14.69 -8.73 -6.86
CA SER A 135 -15.71 -9.47 -7.62
C SER A 135 -16.56 -10.42 -6.78
N GLY A 136 -16.90 -10.04 -5.55
CA GLY A 136 -17.51 -10.91 -4.53
C GLY A 136 -18.84 -11.57 -4.90
N GLN A 137 -19.60 -11.01 -5.86
CA GLN A 137 -20.89 -11.58 -6.27
C GLN A 137 -20.75 -13.01 -6.80
N VAL A 138 -19.68 -13.32 -7.53
CA VAL A 138 -19.47 -14.67 -8.08
C VAL A 138 -19.20 -15.70 -6.99
N TRP A 139 -18.59 -15.28 -5.89
CA TRP A 139 -18.41 -16.12 -4.70
C TRP A 139 -19.74 -16.40 -4.01
N TYR A 140 -20.59 -15.39 -3.80
CA TYR A 140 -21.91 -15.61 -3.23
C TYR A 140 -22.79 -16.54 -4.08
N THR A 141 -22.72 -16.38 -5.40
CA THR A 141 -23.42 -17.28 -6.33
C THR A 141 -22.84 -18.70 -6.28
N PHE A 142 -21.50 -18.84 -6.25
CA PHE A 142 -20.83 -20.13 -6.18
C PHE A 142 -21.16 -20.91 -4.91
N VAL A 143 -21.14 -20.26 -3.75
CA VAL A 143 -21.45 -20.92 -2.47
C VAL A 143 -22.96 -21.15 -2.28
N ASN A 144 -23.83 -20.50 -3.06
CA ASN A 144 -25.28 -20.75 -3.09
C ASN A 144 -25.94 -20.87 -1.70
N GLY A 145 -25.56 -19.98 -0.77
CA GLY A 145 -26.09 -19.98 0.60
C GLY A 145 -25.48 -21.03 1.55
N THR A 146 -24.44 -21.75 1.12
CA THR A 146 -23.55 -22.48 2.03
C THR A 146 -22.40 -21.59 2.49
N ASN A 147 -21.90 -21.83 3.70
CA ASN A 147 -20.79 -21.07 4.27
C ASN A 147 -19.48 -21.40 3.54
N ASN A 148 -18.63 -20.39 3.39
CA ASN A 148 -17.24 -20.47 2.94
C ASN A 148 -16.29 -20.90 4.06
#